data_AF-A0A151BDX0-F1
#
_entry.id   AF-A0A151BDX0-F1
#
_cell.length_a   1.000
_cell.length_b   1.000
_cell.length_c   1.000
_cell.angle_alpha   90.00
_cell.angle_beta   90.00
_cell.angle_gamma   90.00
#
_symmetry.space_group_name_H-M   'P 1'
#
loop_
_entity.id
_entity.type
_entity.pdbx_description
1 polymer ?
#
loop_
_entity_poly.entity_id
_entity_poly.type
_entity_poly.pdbx_seq_one_letter_code
_entity_poly.pdbx_strand_id
1 'polypeptide(L)'
;MRGPYLRLFEAWRRERWSRELQRLPEGFLEEMRDYARRLREQGRMLDRSSIVGRIAERERENAERMWRELLELRVRKIVEAVLEGRALPIEALTPEEKGLHASLGRLMAEHLEKMRSSQPREVAIPRGRPPKGMKIVRFLQPIPAIIGVDMKTYGPFKAEDVALLPEENAENLIRRGIAKEVEIGG
;
A
#
# COMPACT_ATOMS: atom_id res chain seq x y z
N MET A 1 28.21 -22.90 22.76
CA MET A 1 27.44 -22.15 21.73
C MET A 1 26.08 -22.84 21.55
N ARG A 2 24.97 -22.09 21.50
CA ARG A 2 23.64 -22.66 21.21
C ARG A 2 23.60 -23.13 19.75
N GLY A 3 23.08 -24.33 19.48
CA GLY A 3 23.03 -24.91 18.12
C GLY A 3 22.09 -24.13 17.17
N PRO A 4 22.24 -24.30 15.83
CA PRO A 4 21.44 -23.58 14.82
C PRO A 4 19.93 -23.74 15.00
N TYR A 5 19.47 -24.95 15.34
CA TYR A 5 18.07 -25.24 15.64
C TYR A 5 17.49 -24.31 16.70
N LEU A 6 18.19 -24.18 17.84
CA LEU A 6 17.72 -23.38 18.97
C LEU A 6 17.68 -21.90 18.62
N ARG A 7 18.66 -21.40 17.86
CA ARG A 7 18.65 -20.00 17.40
C ARG A 7 17.50 -19.73 16.42
N LEU A 8 17.24 -20.64 15.50
CA LEU A 8 16.08 -20.56 14.61
C LEU A 8 14.78 -20.55 15.40
N PHE A 9 14.63 -21.47 16.36
CA PHE A 9 13.48 -21.53 17.24
C PHE A 9 13.29 -20.23 18.01
N GLU A 10 14.34 -19.67 18.61
CA GLU A 10 14.26 -18.41 19.35
C GLU A 10 13.87 -17.22 18.45
N ALA A 11 14.44 -17.13 17.25
CA ALA A 11 14.11 -16.10 16.29
C ALA A 11 12.65 -16.21 15.82
N TRP A 12 12.22 -17.40 15.39
CA TRP A 12 10.84 -17.69 14.99
C TRP A 12 9.85 -17.40 16.11
N ARG A 13 10.17 -17.87 17.33
CA ARG A 13 9.38 -17.66 18.54
C ARG A 13 9.13 -16.19 18.81
N ARG A 14 10.20 -15.38 18.80
CA ARG A 14 10.12 -13.94 19.03
C ARG A 14 9.38 -13.22 17.91
N GLU A 15 9.61 -13.61 16.66
CA GLU A 15 8.89 -13.04 15.52
C GLU A 15 7.39 -13.26 15.64
N ARG A 16 6.97 -14.45 16.06
CA ARG A 16 5.56 -14.82 16.19
C ARG A 16 4.85 -14.09 17.33
N TRP A 17 5.54 -13.81 18.42
CA TRP A 17 4.95 -13.19 19.61
C TRP A 17 5.20 -11.70 19.77
N SER A 18 6.08 -11.12 18.94
CA SER A 18 6.23 -9.68 18.82
C SER A 18 5.25 -9.12 17.79
N ARG A 19 4.59 -8.00 18.10
CA ARG A 19 3.83 -7.22 17.09
C ARG A 19 4.78 -6.48 16.15
N GLU A 20 5.93 -6.07 16.65
CA GLU A 20 6.93 -5.33 15.89
C GLU A 20 7.90 -6.26 15.17
N LEU A 21 8.46 -5.78 14.05
CA LEU A 21 9.51 -6.46 13.32
C LEU A 21 10.78 -6.45 14.17
N GLN A 22 11.28 -7.63 14.56
CA GLN A 22 12.50 -7.71 15.35
C GLN A 22 13.74 -7.51 14.47
N ARG A 23 14.82 -7.02 15.08
CA ARG A 23 16.16 -7.10 14.50
C ARG A 23 16.69 -8.52 14.54
N LEU A 24 17.19 -8.99 13.40
CA LEU A 24 17.95 -10.23 13.31
C LEU A 24 19.46 -9.94 13.42
N PRO A 25 20.25 -10.88 13.97
CA PRO A 25 21.70 -10.78 13.92
C PRO A 25 22.21 -10.71 12.47
N GLU A 26 23.35 -10.06 12.27
CA GLU A 26 24.01 -10.00 10.97
C GLU A 26 24.38 -11.41 10.48
N GLY A 27 24.18 -11.69 9.20
CA GLY A 27 24.42 -13.01 8.60
C GLY A 27 23.42 -14.11 9.02
N PHE A 28 22.44 -13.81 9.90
CA PHE A 28 21.51 -14.82 10.41
C PHE A 28 20.72 -15.53 9.30
N LEU A 29 20.20 -14.79 8.31
CA LEU A 29 19.42 -15.39 7.22
C LEU A 29 20.27 -16.30 6.34
N GLU A 30 21.53 -15.94 6.09
CA GLU A 30 22.46 -16.75 5.31
C GLU A 30 22.82 -18.03 6.08
N GLU A 31 23.11 -17.90 7.37
CA GLU A 31 23.37 -19.03 8.24
C GLU A 31 22.18 -20.01 8.29
N MET A 32 20.96 -19.49 8.44
CA MET A 32 19.75 -20.31 8.48
C MET A 32 19.43 -20.94 7.12
N ARG A 33 19.75 -20.27 6.00
CA ARG A 33 19.63 -20.84 4.65
C ARG A 33 20.56 -22.03 4.46
N ASP A 34 21.80 -21.92 4.91
CA ASP A 34 22.78 -23.00 4.86
C ASP A 34 22.46 -24.12 5.84
N TYR A 35 21.93 -23.79 7.02
CA TYR A 35 21.41 -24.80 7.95
C TYR A 35 20.25 -25.58 7.33
N ALA A 36 19.26 -24.91 6.74
CA ALA A 36 18.15 -25.56 6.04
C ALA A 36 18.62 -26.40 4.84
N ARG A 37 19.67 -25.97 4.12
CA ARG A 37 20.29 -26.77 3.04
C ARG A 37 20.90 -28.06 3.58
N ARG A 38 21.74 -27.96 4.63
CA ARG A 38 22.38 -29.12 5.26
C ARG A 38 21.37 -30.13 5.80
N LEU A 39 20.31 -29.67 6.45
CA LEU A 39 19.24 -30.54 6.94
C LEU A 39 18.55 -31.34 5.82
N ARG A 40 18.33 -30.73 4.64
CA ARG A 40 17.78 -31.42 3.47
C ARG A 40 18.71 -32.49 2.92
N GLU A 41 20.02 -32.21 2.89
CA GLU A 41 21.03 -33.15 2.40
C GLU A 41 21.19 -34.35 3.35
N GLN A 42 21.25 -34.09 4.66
CA GLN A 42 21.36 -35.13 5.69
C GLN A 42 20.12 -36.06 5.70
N GLY A 43 18.91 -35.51 5.54
CA GLY A 43 17.67 -36.28 5.49
C GLY A 43 17.55 -37.29 4.33
N ARG A 44 18.41 -37.17 3.30
CA ARG A 44 18.47 -38.13 2.18
C ARG A 44 19.31 -39.37 2.49
N MET A 45 20.25 -39.25 3.43
CA MET A 45 21.22 -40.30 3.73
C MET A 45 20.87 -41.10 5.01
N LEU A 46 19.81 -40.71 5.72
CA LEU A 46 19.41 -41.31 7.00
C LEU A 46 18.45 -42.49 6.81
N ASP A 47 18.68 -43.57 7.57
CA ASP A 47 17.72 -44.65 7.72
C ASP A 47 16.53 -44.19 8.58
N ARG A 48 15.42 -43.93 7.91
CA ARG A 48 14.16 -43.44 8.51
C ARG A 48 13.44 -44.47 9.37
N SER A 49 13.82 -45.74 9.33
CA SER A 49 13.23 -46.78 10.18
C SER A 49 13.80 -46.77 11.60
N SER A 50 15.06 -46.32 11.75
CA SER A 50 15.72 -46.15 13.04
C SER A 50 15.08 -45.06 13.91
N ILE A 51 15.21 -45.18 15.24
CA ILE A 51 14.75 -44.13 16.19
C ILE A 51 15.50 -42.82 15.93
N VAL A 52 16.81 -42.89 15.69
CA VAL A 52 17.65 -41.74 15.40
C VAL A 52 17.22 -41.04 14.11
N GLY A 53 16.93 -41.81 13.05
CA GLY A 53 16.44 -41.28 11.79
C GLY A 53 15.09 -40.59 11.92
N ARG A 54 14.15 -41.16 12.70
CA ARG A 54 12.85 -40.53 12.97
C ARG A 54 12.99 -39.21 13.74
N ILE A 55 13.89 -39.15 14.72
CA ILE A 55 14.16 -37.91 15.48
C ILE A 55 14.75 -36.84 14.56
N ALA A 56 15.77 -37.20 13.77
CA ALA A 56 16.43 -36.28 12.84
C ALA A 56 15.46 -35.76 11.77
N GLU A 57 14.59 -36.61 11.25
CA GLU A 57 13.56 -36.20 10.28
C GLU A 57 12.57 -35.21 10.92
N ARG A 58 12.17 -35.45 12.17
CA ARG A 58 11.27 -34.53 12.87
C ARG A 58 11.92 -33.18 13.16
N GLU A 59 13.20 -33.17 13.51
CA GLU A 59 13.97 -31.93 13.67
C GLU A 59 14.02 -31.14 12.35
N ARG A 60 14.28 -31.83 11.23
CA ARG A 60 14.28 -31.24 9.88
C ARG A 60 12.95 -30.61 9.53
N GLU A 61 11.86 -31.36 9.66
CA GLU A 61 10.50 -30.85 9.38
C GLU A 61 10.18 -29.60 10.21
N ASN A 62 10.51 -29.63 11.50
CA ASN A 62 10.30 -28.51 12.40
C ASN A 62 11.13 -27.29 11.99
N ALA A 63 12.40 -27.48 11.67
CA ALA A 63 13.29 -26.41 11.25
C ALA A 63 12.82 -25.78 9.93
N GLU A 64 12.43 -26.58 8.94
CA GLU A 64 11.90 -26.08 7.67
C GLU A 64 10.60 -25.29 7.85
N ARG A 65 9.72 -25.76 8.74
CA ARG A 65 8.50 -25.04 9.10
C ARG A 65 8.81 -23.71 9.79
N MET A 66 9.66 -23.72 10.81
CA MET A 66 10.03 -22.50 11.55
C MET A 66 10.71 -21.47 10.65
N TRP A 67 11.58 -21.91 9.75
CA TRP A 67 12.24 -21.03 8.78
C TRP A 67 11.23 -20.35 7.85
N ARG A 68 10.32 -21.13 7.26
CA ARG A 68 9.28 -20.60 6.38
C ARG A 68 8.38 -19.62 7.11
N GLU A 69 7.85 -20.01 8.26
CA GLU A 69 6.98 -19.15 9.06
C GLU A 69 7.70 -17.87 9.50
N LEU A 70 8.99 -17.92 9.84
CA LEU A 70 9.78 -16.73 10.18
C LEU A 70 9.79 -15.74 9.02
N LEU A 71 10.09 -16.19 7.80
CA LEU A 71 10.11 -15.31 6.62
C LEU A 71 8.73 -14.73 6.32
N GLU A 72 7.69 -15.57 6.36
CA GLU A 72 6.29 -15.14 6.11
C GLU A 72 5.82 -14.10 7.13
N LEU A 73 6.11 -14.32 8.42
CA LEU A 73 5.76 -13.38 9.48
C LEU A 73 6.45 -12.02 9.28
N ARG A 74 7.72 -12.03 8.89
CA ARG A 74 8.48 -10.81 8.63
C ARG A 74 7.93 -10.03 7.44
N VAL A 75 7.70 -10.70 6.31
CA VAL A 75 7.09 -10.09 5.12
C VAL A 75 5.73 -9.49 5.46
N ARG A 76 4.89 -10.23 6.19
CA ARG A 76 3.58 -9.72 6.61
C ARG A 76 3.70 -8.43 7.42
N LYS A 77 4.58 -8.39 8.43
CA LYS A 77 4.81 -7.18 9.24
C LYS A 77 5.31 -5.99 8.42
N ILE A 78 6.17 -6.24 7.42
CA ILE A 78 6.66 -5.20 6.52
C ILE A 78 5.51 -4.62 5.68
N VAL A 79 4.67 -5.49 5.10
CA VAL A 79 3.50 -5.07 4.31
C VAL A 79 2.51 -4.30 5.17
N GLU A 80 2.18 -4.80 6.37
CA GLU A 80 1.29 -4.13 7.33
C GLU A 80 1.83 -2.74 7.70
N ALA A 81 3.12 -2.61 7.99
CA ALA A 81 3.71 -1.31 8.30
C ALA A 81 3.62 -0.31 7.14
N VAL A 82 3.84 -0.76 5.89
CA VAL A 82 3.69 0.08 4.70
C VAL A 82 2.23 0.52 4.52
N LEU A 83 1.28 -0.40 4.68
CA LEU A 83 -0.16 -0.10 4.58
C LEU A 83 -0.62 0.91 5.63
N GLU A 84 -0.09 0.81 6.85
CA GLU A 84 -0.39 1.71 7.96
C GLU A 84 0.41 3.02 7.91
N GLY A 85 1.35 3.17 6.96
CA GLY A 85 2.24 4.33 6.89
C GLY A 85 3.20 4.46 8.07
N ARG A 86 3.46 3.36 8.80
CA ARG A 86 4.37 3.35 9.95
C ARG A 86 5.82 3.23 9.50
N ALA A 87 6.69 4.04 10.11
CA ALA A 87 8.13 3.90 9.91
C ALA A 87 8.65 2.61 10.55
N LEU A 88 9.48 1.87 9.82
CA LEU A 88 10.22 0.71 10.33
C LEU A 88 11.68 1.09 10.62
N PRO A 89 12.27 0.62 11.73
CA PRO A 89 13.70 0.78 11.99
C PRO A 89 14.52 0.10 10.88
N ILE A 90 15.49 0.82 10.30
CA ILE A 90 16.33 0.33 9.20
C ILE A 90 17.19 -0.86 9.65
N GLU A 91 17.53 -0.89 10.93
CA GLU A 91 18.33 -1.92 11.58
C GLU A 91 17.56 -3.23 11.76
N ALA A 92 16.22 -3.18 11.69
CA ALA A 92 15.38 -4.36 11.78
C ALA A 92 15.25 -5.09 10.42
N LEU A 93 15.58 -4.43 9.32
CA LEU A 93 15.43 -4.92 7.95
C LEU A 93 16.75 -5.49 7.42
N THR A 94 16.69 -6.65 6.78
CA THR A 94 17.80 -7.16 5.97
C THR A 94 17.91 -6.39 4.65
N PRO A 95 19.03 -6.48 3.91
CA PRO A 95 19.18 -5.81 2.62
C PRO A 95 18.03 -6.12 1.63
N GLU A 96 17.60 -7.38 1.56
CA GLU A 96 16.49 -7.80 0.71
C GLU A 96 15.16 -7.21 1.16
N GLU A 97 14.92 -7.16 2.47
CA GLU A 97 13.71 -6.57 3.06
C GLU A 97 13.66 -5.05 2.87
N LYS A 98 14.81 -4.36 2.87
CA LYS A 98 14.89 -2.93 2.51
C LYS A 98 14.44 -2.69 1.08
N GLY A 99 14.86 -3.55 0.14
CA GLY A 99 14.43 -3.50 -1.26
C GLY A 99 12.92 -3.71 -1.41
N LEU A 100 12.36 -4.68 -0.67
CA LEU A 100 10.92 -4.95 -0.64
C LEU A 100 10.15 -3.74 -0.09
N HIS A 101 10.56 -3.22 1.07
CA HIS A 101 9.92 -2.08 1.73
C HIS A 101 9.90 -0.84 0.83
N ALA A 102 11.03 -0.51 0.20
CA ALA A 102 11.12 0.64 -0.70
C ALA A 102 10.23 0.48 -1.95
N SER A 103 10.16 -0.74 -2.51
CA SER A 103 9.31 -1.03 -3.67
C SER A 103 7.83 -0.93 -3.34
N LEU A 104 7.41 -1.51 -2.20
CA LEU A 104 6.03 -1.43 -1.71
C LEU A 104 5.61 0.01 -1.40
N GLY A 105 6.47 0.78 -0.73
CA GLY A 105 6.21 2.19 -0.43
C GLY A 105 5.97 3.02 -1.69
N ARG A 106 6.77 2.80 -2.74
CA ARG A 106 6.61 3.47 -4.04
C ARG A 106 5.29 3.11 -4.70
N LEU A 107 4.98 1.81 -4.80
CA LEU A 107 3.72 1.33 -5.38
C LEU A 107 2.50 1.90 -4.65
N MET A 108 2.57 1.97 -3.32
CA MET A 108 1.50 2.52 -2.50
C MET A 108 1.34 4.02 -2.74
N ALA A 109 2.43 4.78 -2.78
CA ALA A 109 2.42 6.21 -3.07
C ALA A 109 1.82 6.50 -4.45
N GLU A 110 2.26 5.78 -5.49
CA GLU A 110 1.72 5.92 -6.85
C GLU A 110 0.23 5.58 -6.92
N HIS A 111 -0.21 4.53 -6.22
CA HIS A 111 -1.63 4.16 -6.17
C HIS A 111 -2.46 5.23 -5.47
N LEU A 112 -2.00 5.76 -4.33
CA LEU A 112 -2.68 6.82 -3.60
C LEU A 112 -2.74 8.11 -4.41
N GLU A 113 -1.68 8.48 -5.13
CA GLU A 113 -1.71 9.63 -6.04
C GLU A 113 -2.72 9.44 -7.17
N LYS A 114 -2.75 8.26 -7.80
CA LYS A 114 -3.76 7.94 -8.82
C LYS A 114 -5.17 8.05 -8.25
N MET A 115 -5.43 7.46 -7.09
CA MET A 115 -6.73 7.54 -6.41
C MET A 115 -7.13 8.99 -6.07
N ARG A 116 -6.20 9.79 -5.54
CA ARG A 116 -6.43 11.22 -5.25
C ARG A 116 -6.68 12.03 -6.52
N SER A 117 -5.95 11.75 -7.60
CA SER A 117 -6.13 12.42 -8.90
C SER A 117 -7.42 11.99 -9.61
N SER A 118 -8.00 10.84 -9.24
CA SER A 118 -9.29 10.33 -9.72
C SER A 118 -10.48 10.71 -8.84
N GLN A 119 -10.29 11.33 -7.67
CA GLN A 119 -11.40 12.00 -7.00
C GLN A 119 -11.84 13.16 -7.91
N PRO A 120 -13.15 13.33 -8.17
CA PRO A 120 -13.65 14.57 -8.74
C PRO A 120 -13.06 15.69 -7.89
N ARG A 121 -12.45 16.70 -8.50
CA ARG A 121 -12.13 17.93 -7.76
C ARG A 121 -13.43 18.32 -7.06
N GLU A 122 -13.48 18.24 -5.74
CA GLU A 122 -14.52 18.91 -4.97
C GLU A 122 -14.36 20.38 -5.30
N VAL A 123 -15.05 20.82 -6.35
CA VAL A 123 -15.32 22.23 -6.55
C VAL A 123 -16.17 22.55 -5.35
N ALA A 124 -15.56 23.20 -4.36
CA ALA A 124 -16.23 23.62 -3.14
C ALA A 124 -17.51 24.35 -3.56
N ILE A 125 -18.66 23.69 -3.49
CA ILE A 125 -19.95 24.33 -3.63
C ILE A 125 -20.02 25.23 -2.39
N PRO A 126 -19.98 26.56 -2.52
CA PRO A 126 -20.18 27.41 -1.36
C PRO A 126 -21.54 27.04 -0.78
N ARG A 127 -21.58 26.55 0.46
CA ARG A 127 -22.85 26.38 1.16
C ARG A 127 -23.41 27.78 1.41
N GLY A 128 -24.29 28.23 0.51
CA GLY A 128 -24.88 29.56 0.52
C GLY A 128 -25.37 29.96 -0.87
N ARG A 129 -26.22 30.99 -0.92
CA ARG A 129 -26.67 31.59 -2.18
C ARG A 129 -25.43 32.02 -2.99
N PRO A 130 -25.34 31.68 -4.29
CA PRO A 130 -24.19 32.09 -5.08
C PRO A 130 -24.02 33.62 -5.04
N PRO A 131 -22.78 34.14 -5.06
CA PRO A 131 -22.53 35.57 -5.15
C PRO A 131 -23.32 36.21 -6.30
N LYS A 132 -23.78 37.45 -6.10
CA LYS A 132 -24.57 38.19 -7.10
C LYS A 132 -23.81 38.22 -8.44
N GLY A 133 -24.44 37.71 -9.51
CA GLY A 133 -23.83 37.58 -10.85
C GLY A 133 -23.10 36.27 -11.14
N MET A 134 -23.22 35.26 -10.27
CA MET A 134 -22.72 33.89 -10.53
C MET A 134 -23.84 32.85 -10.48
N LYS A 135 -23.72 31.80 -11.31
CA LYS A 135 -24.64 30.66 -11.39
C LYS A 135 -23.91 29.34 -11.18
N ILE A 136 -24.59 28.38 -10.56
CA ILE A 136 -24.09 27.02 -10.38
C ILE A 136 -24.64 26.15 -11.50
N VAL A 137 -23.74 25.50 -12.23
CA VAL A 137 -24.10 24.65 -13.36
C VAL A 137 -23.46 23.27 -13.23
N ARG A 138 -24.17 22.25 -13.69
CA ARG A 138 -23.68 20.89 -13.89
C ARG A 138 -23.41 20.66 -15.37
N PHE A 139 -22.20 20.25 -15.73
CA PHE A 139 -21.84 19.97 -17.12
C PHE A 139 -22.41 18.62 -17.57
N LEU A 140 -22.99 18.57 -18.76
CA LEU A 140 -23.56 17.35 -19.34
C LEU A 140 -22.52 16.58 -20.17
N GLN A 141 -21.46 17.26 -20.62
CA GLN A 141 -20.40 16.70 -21.45
C GLN A 141 -19.05 17.37 -21.12
N PRO A 142 -17.91 16.72 -21.39
CA PRO A 142 -16.60 17.30 -21.12
C PRO A 142 -16.32 18.53 -22.00
N ILE A 143 -15.73 19.56 -21.42
CA ILE A 143 -15.28 20.76 -22.14
C ILE A 143 -13.86 21.17 -21.71
N PRO A 144 -13.08 21.76 -22.63
CA PRO A 144 -11.79 22.35 -22.29
C PRO A 144 -11.97 23.57 -21.38
N ALA A 145 -10.86 24.11 -20.87
CA ALA A 145 -10.89 25.33 -20.07
C ALA A 145 -11.43 26.52 -20.89
N ILE A 146 -12.25 27.35 -20.27
CA ILE A 146 -12.87 28.55 -20.84
C ILE A 146 -12.42 29.80 -20.09
N ILE A 147 -12.46 30.96 -20.74
CA ILE A 147 -12.20 32.25 -20.12
C ILE A 147 -13.54 32.93 -19.83
N GLY A 148 -13.75 33.29 -18.57
CA GLY A 148 -14.93 34.01 -18.09
C GLY A 148 -14.91 35.49 -18.48
N VAL A 149 -16.08 36.14 -18.42
CA VAL A 149 -16.21 37.60 -18.60
C VAL A 149 -15.44 38.41 -17.54
N ASP A 150 -15.11 37.78 -16.42
CA ASP A 150 -14.26 38.30 -15.34
C ASP A 150 -12.75 38.10 -15.60
N MET A 151 -12.37 37.67 -16.81
CA MET A 151 -11.01 37.34 -17.23
C MET A 151 -10.36 36.19 -16.45
N LYS A 152 -11.15 35.38 -15.73
CA LYS A 152 -10.65 34.18 -15.04
C LYS A 152 -10.82 32.95 -15.91
N THR A 153 -9.89 32.01 -15.79
CA THR A 153 -9.98 30.72 -16.46
C THR A 153 -10.75 29.71 -15.60
N TYR A 154 -11.72 29.03 -16.22
CA TYR A 154 -12.57 28.02 -15.61
C TYR A 154 -12.40 26.68 -16.34
N GLY A 155 -12.18 25.59 -15.60
CA GLY A 155 -12.05 24.24 -16.16
C GLY A 155 -10.59 23.76 -16.29
N PRO A 156 -10.32 22.71 -17.08
CA PRO A 156 -11.27 21.92 -17.89
C PRO A 156 -12.30 21.17 -17.02
N PHE A 157 -13.46 20.85 -17.61
CA PHE A 157 -14.57 20.18 -16.92
C PHE A 157 -14.92 18.85 -17.59
N LYS A 158 -15.33 17.86 -16.79
CA LYS A 158 -15.84 16.56 -17.23
C LYS A 158 -17.37 16.55 -17.19
N ALA A 159 -17.97 15.52 -17.81
CA ALA A 159 -19.40 15.27 -17.64
C ALA A 159 -19.72 15.06 -16.15
N GLU A 160 -20.85 15.62 -15.71
CA GLU A 160 -21.34 15.63 -14.32
C GLU A 160 -20.57 16.54 -13.34
N ASP A 161 -19.51 17.23 -13.76
CA ASP A 161 -18.85 18.22 -12.91
C ASP A 161 -19.82 19.38 -12.60
N VAL A 162 -19.73 19.92 -11.37
CA VAL A 162 -20.50 21.10 -10.94
C VAL A 162 -19.55 22.26 -10.71
N ALA A 163 -19.87 23.43 -11.25
CA ALA A 163 -19.04 24.63 -11.09
C ALA A 163 -19.87 25.90 -10.91
N LEU A 164 -19.26 26.87 -10.23
CA LEU A 164 -19.75 28.24 -10.13
C LEU A 164 -19.12 29.07 -11.26
N LEU A 165 -19.95 29.64 -12.13
CA LEU A 165 -19.52 30.45 -13.28
C LEU A 165 -20.19 31.83 -13.25
N PRO A 166 -19.59 32.85 -13.90
CA PRO A 166 -20.30 34.09 -14.20
C PRO A 166 -21.61 33.80 -14.94
N GLU A 167 -22.66 34.53 -14.59
CA GLU A 167 -24.02 34.31 -15.11
C GLU A 167 -24.07 34.29 -16.65
N GLU A 168 -23.38 35.21 -17.31
CA GLU A 168 -23.33 35.30 -18.77
C GLU A 168 -22.67 34.07 -19.44
N ASN A 169 -21.60 33.55 -18.82
CA ASN A 169 -20.93 32.33 -19.27
C ASN A 169 -21.82 31.10 -19.05
N ALA A 170 -22.45 31.01 -17.87
CA ALA A 170 -23.36 29.92 -17.52
C ALA A 170 -24.54 29.83 -18.48
N GLU A 171 -25.19 30.97 -18.78
CA GLU A 171 -26.33 31.01 -19.70
C GLU A 171 -25.95 30.58 -21.11
N ASN A 172 -24.77 30.98 -21.59
CA ASN A 172 -24.29 30.54 -22.90
C ASN A 172 -24.13 29.01 -22.95
N LEU A 173 -23.56 28.41 -21.90
CA LEU A 173 -23.36 26.96 -21.81
C LEU A 173 -24.69 26.19 -21.69
N ILE A 174 -25.66 26.75 -20.96
CA ILE A 174 -27.00 26.17 -20.81
C ILE A 174 -27.76 26.24 -22.14
N ARG A 175 -27.77 27.40 -22.81
CA ARG A 175 -28.42 27.56 -24.13
C ARG A 175 -27.85 26.62 -25.19
N ARG A 176 -26.55 26.30 -25.09
CA ARG A 176 -25.87 25.34 -25.99
C ARG A 176 -26.08 23.88 -25.61
N GLY A 177 -26.81 23.57 -24.52
CA GLY A 177 -27.03 22.21 -24.04
C GLY A 177 -25.78 21.53 -23.46
N ILE A 178 -24.75 22.32 -23.13
CA ILE A 178 -23.47 21.82 -22.61
C ILE A 178 -23.53 21.66 -21.08
N ALA A 179 -24.34 22.50 -20.42
CA ALA A 179 -24.52 22.47 -18.98
C ALA A 179 -26.00 22.64 -18.61
N LYS A 180 -26.36 22.29 -17.37
CA LYS A 180 -27.69 22.46 -16.79
C LYS A 180 -27.57 23.23 -15.47
N GLU A 181 -28.44 24.20 -15.24
CA GLU A 181 -28.49 24.92 -13.97
C GLU A 181 -28.85 23.98 -12.81
N VAL A 182 -28.21 24.19 -11.66
CA VAL A 182 -28.50 23.48 -10.42
C VAL A 182 -29.12 24.47 -9.44
N GLU A 183 -30.39 24.26 -9.13
CA GLU A 183 -31.05 24.99 -8.04
C GLU A 183 -30.60 24.38 -6.71
N ILE A 184 -29.96 25.18 -5.86
CA ILE A 184 -29.78 24.81 -4.46
C ILE A 184 -31.14 25.02 -3.78
N GLY A 185 -31.85 23.93 -3.51
CA GLY A 185 -33.03 23.95 -2.66
C GLY A 185 -32.67 24.58 -1.31
N GLY A 186 -33.44 25.59 -0.89
CA GLY A 186 -33.32 26.23 0.41
C GLY A 186 -33.72 25.31 1.55
#